data_AF-A0A4R6SFP8-F1
#
_entry.id   AF-A0A4R6SFP8-F1
#
_cell.length_a   1.000
_cell.length_b   1.000
_cell.length_c   1.000
_cell.angle_alpha   90.00
_cell.angle_beta   90.00
_cell.angle_gamma   90.00
#
_symmetry.space_group_name_H-M   'P 1'
#
loop_
_entity.id
_entity.type
_entity.pdbx_description
1 polymer ?
#
loop_
_entity_poly.entity_id
_entity_poly.type
_entity_poly.pdbx_seq_one_letter_code
_entity_poly.pdbx_strand_id
1 'polypeptide(L)'
;MTLDAVPQAWFGRIVRAAHDQTERLLAGTGVVTAPLRPGTRYAPPDSDVRFTVESWEPRVATSGELTFADETIGLACEFALRSAEAPATFDCAVQLRLPEGDQPAFLRTWSWTGAAELARWWRSAGRVTVTVRNKVGVGEFRLVPVRVDGRQWKVKVTAKLRGQGLARPLVAIALLVLRGRVDRQFVETLRKAERRWHEEIPPLLRRDPDELVQEALSKWRADRA
;
A
#
# COMPACT_ATOMS: atom_id res chain seq x y z
N MET A 1 14.94 12.47 -0.51
CA MET A 1 14.89 11.33 -1.43
C MET A 1 14.49 11.87 -2.78
N THR A 2 15.24 11.53 -3.82
CA THR A 2 14.89 11.85 -5.21
C THR A 2 14.40 10.58 -5.87
N LEU A 3 13.33 10.66 -6.66
CA LEU A 3 12.70 9.52 -7.31
C LEU A 3 12.43 9.85 -8.77
N ASP A 4 12.63 8.87 -9.64
CA ASP A 4 12.15 8.98 -11.02
C ASP A 4 10.63 9.14 -11.05
N ALA A 5 10.16 10.04 -11.91
CA ALA A 5 8.76 10.36 -12.06
C ALA A 5 8.00 9.23 -12.75
N VAL A 6 7.01 8.69 -12.04
CA VAL A 6 5.97 7.86 -12.65
C VAL A 6 5.01 8.78 -13.41
N PRO A 7 4.88 8.65 -14.75
CA PRO A 7 3.93 9.44 -15.51
C PRO A 7 2.50 9.16 -15.07
N GLN A 8 1.68 10.21 -14.95
CA GLN A 8 0.28 10.07 -14.54
C GLN A 8 -0.50 9.11 -15.45
N ALA A 9 -0.27 9.19 -16.76
CA ALA A 9 -0.92 8.31 -17.73
C ALA A 9 -0.53 6.83 -17.53
N TRP A 10 0.74 6.54 -17.22
CA TRP A 10 1.18 5.17 -16.94
C TRP A 10 0.53 4.64 -15.66
N PHE A 11 0.47 5.45 -14.61
CA PHE A 11 -0.19 5.07 -13.36
C PHE A 11 -1.69 4.82 -13.54
N GLY A 12 -2.38 5.67 -14.30
CA GLY A 12 -3.80 5.45 -14.62
C GLY A 12 -4.02 4.13 -15.35
N ARG A 13 -3.14 3.78 -16.30
CA ARG A 13 -3.22 2.50 -17.03
C ARG A 13 -3.00 1.29 -16.12
N ILE A 14 -1.99 1.29 -15.25
CA ILE A 14 -1.75 0.13 -14.36
C ILE A 14 -2.88 -0.07 -13.35
N VAL A 15 -3.47 1.01 -12.84
CA VAL A 15 -4.63 0.94 -11.94
C VAL A 15 -5.85 0.36 -12.65
N ARG A 16 -6.11 0.83 -13.88
CA ARG A 16 -7.19 0.28 -14.71
C ARG A 16 -6.95 -1.19 -15.08
N ALA A 17 -5.73 -1.54 -15.49
CA ALA A 17 -5.36 -2.91 -15.78
C ALA A 17 -5.55 -3.80 -14.54
N ALA A 18 -5.11 -3.36 -13.35
CA ALA A 18 -5.34 -4.09 -12.12
C ALA A 18 -6.84 -4.29 -11.82
N HIS A 19 -7.64 -3.22 -11.96
CA HIS A 19 -9.10 -3.28 -11.80
C HIS A 19 -9.74 -4.32 -12.74
N ASP A 20 -9.45 -4.23 -14.04
CA ASP A 20 -10.05 -5.09 -15.07
C ASP A 20 -9.59 -6.54 -14.91
N GLN A 21 -8.35 -6.78 -14.46
CA GLN A 21 -7.84 -8.13 -14.25
C GLN A 21 -8.32 -8.78 -12.96
N THR A 22 -8.57 -8.02 -11.89
CA THR A 22 -9.21 -8.56 -10.67
C THR A 22 -10.57 -9.17 -11.00
N GLU A 23 -11.36 -8.51 -11.84
CA GLU A 23 -12.64 -9.05 -12.31
C GLU A 23 -12.45 -10.36 -13.12
N ARG A 24 -11.47 -10.39 -14.03
CA ARG A 24 -11.17 -11.58 -14.84
C ARG A 24 -10.63 -12.76 -14.02
N LEU A 25 -9.81 -12.50 -13.00
CA LEU A 25 -9.30 -13.55 -12.11
C LEU A 25 -10.43 -14.24 -11.37
N LEU A 26 -11.28 -13.44 -10.74
CA LEU A 26 -12.41 -13.95 -9.98
C LEU A 26 -13.38 -14.70 -10.90
N ALA A 27 -13.55 -14.23 -12.14
CA ALA A 27 -14.30 -14.96 -13.16
C ALA A 27 -13.67 -16.31 -13.54
N GLY A 28 -12.35 -16.33 -13.77
CA GLY A 28 -11.61 -17.54 -14.14
C GLY A 28 -11.54 -18.60 -13.04
N THR A 29 -11.73 -18.23 -11.78
CA THR A 29 -11.84 -19.19 -10.66
C THR A 29 -13.19 -19.89 -10.57
N GLY A 30 -14.17 -19.54 -11.43
CA GLY A 30 -15.55 -20.05 -11.35
C GLY A 30 -16.34 -19.49 -10.16
N VAL A 31 -15.71 -18.70 -9.30
CA VAL A 31 -16.32 -18.00 -8.17
C VAL A 31 -17.25 -16.89 -8.63
N VAL A 32 -17.03 -16.37 -9.85
CA VAL A 32 -17.77 -15.23 -10.41
C VAL A 32 -18.21 -15.54 -11.84
N THR A 33 -19.52 -15.50 -12.10
CA THR A 33 -20.09 -15.69 -13.45
C THR A 33 -20.69 -14.41 -14.04
N ALA A 34 -20.63 -13.31 -13.28
CA ALA A 34 -21.23 -12.01 -13.58
C ALA A 34 -20.33 -10.88 -13.03
N PRO A 35 -20.46 -9.61 -13.47
CA PRO A 35 -19.65 -8.51 -12.92
C PRO A 35 -19.68 -8.46 -11.39
N LEU A 36 -18.57 -8.04 -10.79
CA LEU A 36 -18.41 -7.99 -9.32
C LEU A 36 -19.52 -7.16 -8.69
N ARG A 37 -20.22 -7.75 -7.72
CA ARG A 37 -21.38 -7.11 -7.08
C ARG A 37 -20.97 -6.50 -5.75
N PRO A 38 -21.29 -5.21 -5.51
CA PRO A 38 -21.21 -4.59 -4.19
C PRO A 38 -21.81 -5.48 -3.10
N GLY A 39 -21.14 -5.55 -1.94
CA GLY A 39 -21.50 -6.37 -0.79
C GLY A 39 -21.21 -7.86 -0.93
N THR A 40 -20.65 -8.33 -2.04
CA THR A 40 -20.39 -9.76 -2.26
C THR A 40 -19.00 -10.15 -1.78
N ARG A 41 -18.93 -11.26 -1.04
CA ARG A 41 -17.68 -11.87 -0.60
C ARG A 41 -17.25 -12.96 -1.56
N TYR A 42 -16.03 -12.86 -2.05
CA TYR A 42 -15.37 -13.80 -2.95
C TYR A 42 -14.24 -14.49 -2.19
N ALA A 43 -14.34 -15.81 -2.08
CA ALA A 43 -13.31 -16.66 -1.49
C ALA A 43 -13.02 -17.77 -2.49
N PRO A 44 -11.89 -17.69 -3.23
CA PRO A 44 -11.48 -18.79 -4.08
C PRO A 44 -11.32 -20.08 -3.25
N PRO A 45 -11.68 -21.25 -3.80
CA PRO A 45 -11.37 -22.50 -3.16
C PRO A 45 -9.85 -22.60 -2.92
N ASP A 46 -9.46 -23.20 -1.80
CA ASP A 46 -8.06 -23.42 -1.42
C ASP A 46 -7.20 -22.12 -1.36
N SER A 47 -7.83 -21.02 -0.97
CA SER A 47 -7.18 -19.71 -0.85
C SER A 47 -7.37 -19.11 0.53
N ASP A 48 -6.24 -18.79 1.17
CA ASP A 48 -6.18 -17.98 2.40
C ASP A 48 -6.57 -16.51 2.19
N VAL A 49 -6.78 -16.11 0.94
CA VAL A 49 -7.26 -14.79 0.54
C VAL A 49 -8.78 -14.83 0.38
N ARG A 50 -9.47 -13.93 1.08
CA ARG A 50 -10.87 -13.59 0.87
C ARG A 50 -10.96 -12.12 0.50
N PHE A 51 -11.85 -11.82 -0.43
CA PHE A 51 -12.03 -10.49 -0.98
C PHE A 51 -13.50 -10.10 -0.94
N THR A 52 -13.86 -9.04 -0.22
CA THR A 52 -15.20 -8.47 -0.18
C THR A 52 -15.22 -7.21 -1.02
N VAL A 53 -16.13 -7.16 -1.99
CA VAL A 53 -16.30 -5.95 -2.82
C VAL A 53 -17.31 -5.04 -2.15
N GLU A 54 -16.93 -3.79 -1.90
CA GLU A 54 -17.87 -2.78 -1.40
C GLU A 54 -18.41 -1.92 -2.54
N SER A 55 -17.55 -1.50 -3.46
CA SER A 55 -17.92 -0.75 -4.66
C SER A 55 -16.97 -1.10 -5.81
N TRP A 56 -17.50 -1.30 -7.01
CA TRP A 56 -16.70 -1.73 -8.16
C TRP A 56 -17.14 -1.04 -9.45
N GLU A 57 -17.11 0.28 -9.44
CA GLU A 57 -17.44 1.13 -10.57
C GLU A 57 -16.21 1.95 -11.01
N PRO A 58 -15.61 1.65 -12.19
CA PRO A 58 -14.35 2.27 -12.63
C PRO A 58 -14.35 3.81 -12.61
N ARG A 59 -15.52 4.42 -12.86
CA ARG A 59 -15.72 5.87 -12.95
C ARG A 59 -16.10 6.55 -11.64
N VAL A 60 -16.59 5.79 -10.66
CA VAL A 60 -17.28 6.35 -9.47
C VAL A 60 -16.58 6.00 -8.17
N ALA A 61 -16.25 4.72 -7.98
CA ALA A 61 -15.52 4.23 -6.81
C ALA A 61 -15.10 2.77 -7.02
N THR A 62 -13.90 2.45 -6.58
CA THR A 62 -13.41 1.08 -6.44
C THR A 62 -12.98 0.89 -5.00
N SER A 63 -13.74 0.14 -4.21
CA SER A 63 -13.40 -0.17 -2.83
C SER A 63 -13.68 -1.63 -2.49
N GLY A 64 -12.87 -2.17 -1.60
CA GLY A 64 -13.00 -3.53 -1.14
C GLY A 64 -12.16 -3.82 0.09
N GLU A 65 -12.50 -4.92 0.72
CA GLU A 65 -11.78 -5.51 1.83
C GLU A 65 -11.08 -6.77 1.32
N LEU A 66 -9.77 -6.84 1.53
CA LEU A 66 -8.95 -8.00 1.27
C LEU A 66 -8.46 -8.56 2.60
N THR A 67 -8.93 -9.74 2.98
CA THR A 67 -8.42 -10.47 4.13
C THR A 67 -7.57 -11.64 3.67
N PHE A 68 -6.33 -11.68 4.09
CA PHE A 68 -5.41 -12.79 3.94
C PHE A 68 -5.09 -13.36 5.33
N ALA A 69 -5.20 -14.66 5.52
CA ALA A 69 -4.77 -15.28 6.77
C ALA A 69 -4.18 -16.65 6.47
N ASP A 70 -2.85 -16.74 6.53
CA ASP A 70 -2.15 -18.03 6.54
C ASP A 70 -1.68 -18.38 7.97
N GLU A 71 -0.96 -19.48 8.13
CA GLU A 71 -0.43 -19.94 9.43
C GLU A 71 0.58 -18.96 10.06
N THR A 72 1.15 -18.07 9.26
CA THR A 72 2.26 -17.19 9.63
C THR A 72 1.84 -15.74 9.80
N ILE A 73 0.84 -15.25 9.08
CA ILE A 73 0.47 -13.84 9.01
C ILE A 73 -1.03 -13.70 8.77
N GLY A 74 -1.70 -12.94 9.64
CA GLY A 74 -3.04 -12.41 9.38
C GLY A 74 -2.97 -10.97 8.90
N LEU A 75 -3.55 -10.67 7.75
CA LEU A 75 -3.63 -9.34 7.14
C LEU A 75 -5.07 -9.05 6.72
N ALA A 76 -5.67 -7.98 7.24
CA ALA A 76 -6.90 -7.42 6.73
C ALA A 76 -6.59 -6.06 6.11
N CYS A 77 -7.04 -5.81 4.89
CA CYS A 77 -6.75 -4.61 4.13
C CYS A 77 -8.04 -4.07 3.51
N GLU A 78 -8.53 -2.96 4.03
CA GLU A 78 -9.55 -2.15 3.39
C GLU A 78 -8.87 -1.14 2.48
N PHE A 79 -9.37 -0.99 1.26
CA PHE A 79 -8.89 0.04 0.35
C PHE A 79 -10.06 0.69 -0.37
N ALA A 80 -9.90 1.98 -0.65
CA ALA A 80 -10.85 2.77 -1.40
C ALA A 80 -10.09 3.68 -2.38
N LEU A 81 -10.48 3.59 -3.64
CA LEU A 81 -10.04 4.45 -4.71
C LEU A 81 -11.25 5.18 -5.26
N ARG A 82 -11.19 6.51 -5.36
CA ARG A 82 -12.33 7.29 -5.87
C ARG A 82 -12.65 7.00 -7.34
N SER A 83 -11.68 6.62 -8.16
CA SER A 83 -11.94 6.19 -9.53
C SER A 83 -10.73 5.46 -10.06
N ALA A 84 -10.95 4.28 -10.67
CA ALA A 84 -9.92 3.56 -11.38
C ALA A 84 -9.56 4.21 -12.73
N GLU A 85 -10.53 4.81 -13.43
CA GLU A 85 -10.29 5.51 -14.70
C GLU A 85 -9.52 6.84 -14.51
N ALA A 86 -9.78 7.56 -13.41
CA ALA A 86 -9.10 8.81 -13.07
C ALA A 86 -8.70 8.85 -11.59
N PRO A 87 -7.61 8.15 -11.21
CA PRO A 87 -7.17 8.06 -9.82
C PRO A 87 -6.89 9.43 -9.20
N ALA A 88 -7.80 9.89 -8.35
CA ALA A 88 -7.73 11.21 -7.73
C ALA A 88 -7.31 11.16 -6.26
N THR A 89 -7.91 10.24 -5.51
CA THR A 89 -7.61 9.96 -4.11
C THR A 89 -7.58 8.46 -3.90
N PHE A 90 -6.67 8.02 -3.05
CA PHE A 90 -6.54 6.63 -2.62
C PHE A 90 -6.43 6.60 -1.10
N ASP A 91 -7.24 5.78 -0.47
CA ASP A 91 -7.25 5.55 0.97
C ASP A 91 -7.10 4.05 1.22
N CYS A 92 -6.34 3.69 2.24
CA CYS A 92 -6.21 2.31 2.67
C CYS A 92 -6.12 2.21 4.19
N ALA A 93 -6.66 1.14 4.74
CA ALA A 93 -6.49 0.74 6.13
C ALA A 93 -6.07 -0.73 6.15
N VAL A 94 -4.90 -1.00 6.73
CA VAL A 94 -4.35 -2.35 6.85
C VAL A 94 -4.26 -2.68 8.33
N GLN A 95 -4.68 -3.88 8.72
CA GLN A 95 -4.42 -4.48 10.01
C GLN A 95 -3.56 -5.73 9.77
N LEU A 96 -2.45 -5.84 10.50
CA LEU A 96 -1.58 -7.01 10.49
C LEU A 96 -1.52 -7.59 11.89
N ARG A 97 -1.60 -8.90 11.92
CA ARG A 97 -1.39 -9.71 13.11
C ARG A 97 -0.27 -10.69 12.82
N LEU A 98 0.85 -10.49 13.50
CA LEU A 98 2.00 -11.38 13.48
C LEU A 98 1.71 -12.64 14.32
N PRO A 99 2.38 -13.76 14.03
CA PRO A 99 2.03 -15.05 14.58
C PRO A 99 2.56 -15.25 16.01
N GLU A 100 2.26 -16.46 16.50
CA GLU A 100 2.91 -17.16 17.60
C GLU A 100 4.45 -16.88 17.64
N GLY A 101 5.13 -16.44 18.71
CA GLY A 101 6.59 -16.19 18.63
C GLY A 101 7.17 -15.44 19.83
N ASP A 102 8.49 -15.24 19.85
CA ASP A 102 9.24 -14.66 20.98
C ASP A 102 8.90 -13.19 21.29
N GLN A 103 8.13 -12.53 20.43
CA GLN A 103 7.77 -11.13 20.62
C GLN A 103 6.56 -10.97 21.54
N PRO A 104 6.57 -9.96 22.44
CA PRO A 104 5.46 -9.70 23.33
C PRO A 104 4.13 -9.49 22.59
N ALA A 105 3.03 -9.97 23.17
CA ALA A 105 1.68 -9.87 22.61
C ALA A 105 1.28 -8.44 22.17
N PHE A 106 1.81 -7.42 22.85
CA PHE A 106 1.51 -6.03 22.55
C PHE A 106 2.21 -5.48 21.29
N LEU A 107 3.23 -6.16 20.76
CA LEU A 107 3.93 -5.80 19.51
C LEU A 107 3.45 -6.59 18.29
N ARG A 108 2.47 -7.49 18.45
CA ARG A 108 2.02 -8.38 17.37
C ARG A 108 0.97 -7.76 16.47
N THR A 109 0.22 -6.80 16.98
CA THR A 109 -0.85 -6.13 16.24
C THR A 109 -0.40 -4.77 15.77
N TRP A 110 -0.51 -4.57 14.47
CA TRP A 110 -0.18 -3.33 13.80
C TRP A 110 -1.36 -2.91 12.94
N SER A 111 -1.57 -1.60 12.86
CA SER A 111 -2.50 -1.02 11.91
C SER A 111 -1.82 0.09 11.14
N TRP A 112 -2.08 0.18 9.85
CA TRP A 112 -1.63 1.26 8.98
C TRP A 112 -2.86 1.89 8.36
N THR A 113 -2.84 3.20 8.23
CA THR A 113 -3.81 3.94 7.44
C THR A 113 -3.03 4.80 6.47
N GLY A 114 -3.32 4.69 5.18
CA GLY A 114 -2.70 5.45 4.11
C GLY A 114 -3.74 6.32 3.43
N ALA A 115 -3.36 7.53 3.05
CA ALA A 115 -4.15 8.40 2.20
C ALA A 115 -3.24 9.11 1.21
N ALA A 116 -3.64 9.20 -0.06
CA ALA A 116 -2.87 9.80 -1.14
C ALA A 116 -3.74 10.73 -1.98
N GLU A 117 -3.32 11.99 -2.09
CA GLU A 117 -3.95 12.99 -2.97
C GLU A 117 -3.35 12.91 -4.39
N LEU A 118 -3.62 11.81 -5.09
CA LEU A 118 -3.02 11.47 -6.39
C LEU A 118 -3.20 12.58 -7.44
N ALA A 119 -4.41 13.12 -7.64
CA ALA A 119 -4.65 14.18 -8.63
C ALA A 119 -3.82 15.45 -8.36
N ARG A 120 -3.50 15.73 -7.09
CA ARG A 120 -2.66 16.87 -6.70
C ARG A 120 -1.16 16.52 -6.71
N TRP A 121 -0.82 15.25 -6.54
CA TRP A 121 0.57 14.75 -6.51
C TRP A 121 1.34 15.16 -7.76
N TRP A 122 0.81 14.87 -8.95
CA TRP A 122 1.48 15.22 -10.22
C TRP A 122 1.58 16.73 -10.50
N ARG A 123 0.85 17.56 -9.74
CA ARG A 123 0.95 19.03 -9.75
C ARG A 123 1.86 19.59 -8.67
N SER A 124 2.63 18.74 -7.97
CA SER A 124 3.49 19.13 -6.84
C SER A 124 2.75 19.78 -5.67
N ALA A 125 1.43 19.57 -5.58
CA ALA A 125 0.56 20.15 -4.56
C ALA A 125 -0.10 19.08 -3.67
N GLY A 126 0.09 17.80 -4.00
CA GLY A 126 -0.48 16.68 -3.27
C GLY A 126 0.40 16.24 -2.10
N ARG A 127 -0.08 15.21 -1.41
CA ARG A 127 0.64 14.56 -0.32
C ARG A 127 0.21 13.10 -0.23
N VAL A 128 1.11 12.29 0.31
CA VAL A 128 0.80 10.97 0.82
C VAL A 128 1.02 10.98 2.32
N THR A 129 0.04 10.51 3.08
CA THR A 129 0.12 10.36 4.53
C THR A 129 -0.06 8.91 4.89
N VAL A 130 0.84 8.38 5.71
CA VAL A 130 0.77 7.02 6.24
C VAL A 130 0.86 7.10 7.75
N THR A 131 -0.13 6.58 8.46
CA THR A 131 -0.12 6.47 9.92
C THR A 131 -0.05 5.02 10.30
N VAL A 132 1.00 4.66 11.04
CA VAL A 132 1.25 3.34 11.59
C VAL A 132 0.95 3.38 13.08
N ARG A 133 0.20 2.43 13.60
CA ARG A 133 -0.14 2.33 15.02
C ARG A 133 0.07 0.91 15.50
N ASN A 134 0.59 0.78 16.71
CA ASN A 134 0.59 -0.44 17.50
C ASN A 134 0.28 -0.07 18.96
N LYS A 135 0.31 -1.03 19.89
CA LYS A 135 -0.01 -0.73 21.30
C LYS A 135 1.03 0.16 22.00
N VAL A 136 2.25 0.30 21.47
CA VAL A 136 3.31 1.10 22.09
C VAL A 136 3.41 2.51 21.53
N GLY A 137 2.92 2.76 20.32
CA GLY A 137 3.04 4.05 19.70
C GLY A 137 2.39 4.21 18.34
N VAL A 138 2.50 5.43 17.84
CA VAL A 138 2.04 5.89 16.53
C VAL A 138 3.20 6.51 15.78
N GLY A 139 3.39 6.08 14.54
CA GLY A 139 4.27 6.71 13.57
C GLY A 139 3.47 7.34 12.43
N GLU A 140 3.61 8.65 12.23
CA GLU A 140 3.02 9.36 11.10
C GLU A 140 4.11 9.71 10.10
N PHE A 141 3.92 9.32 8.85
CA PHE A 141 4.78 9.64 7.72
C PHE A 141 4.01 10.53 6.75
N ARG A 142 4.63 11.62 6.31
CA ARG A 142 4.09 12.54 5.32
C ARG A 142 5.09 12.72 4.21
N LEU A 143 4.69 12.38 2.99
CA LEU A 143 5.47 12.54 1.78
C LEU A 143 4.86 13.68 0.98
N VAL A 144 5.68 14.65 0.62
CA VAL A 144 5.29 15.79 -0.22
C VAL A 144 6.19 15.84 -1.45
N PRO A 145 5.63 15.80 -2.66
CA PRO A 145 6.40 15.80 -3.88
C PRO A 145 6.81 17.24 -4.25
N VAL A 146 8.08 17.42 -4.57
CA VAL A 146 8.62 18.66 -5.13
C VAL A 146 9.22 18.32 -6.48
N ARG A 147 8.73 18.94 -7.54
CA ARG A 147 9.26 18.71 -8.89
C ARG A 147 10.62 19.37 -9.00
N VAL A 148 11.64 18.61 -9.40
CA VAL A 148 13.01 19.12 -9.59
C VAL A 148 13.23 19.45 -11.05
N ASP A 149 12.87 18.51 -11.93
CA ASP A 149 12.88 18.67 -13.38
C ASP A 149 11.67 17.93 -13.99
N GLY A 150 11.57 17.89 -15.32
CA GLY A 150 10.46 17.23 -16.01
C GLY A 150 10.35 15.72 -15.75
N ARG A 151 11.37 15.07 -15.17
CA ARG A 151 11.54 13.62 -15.07
C ARG A 151 11.77 13.11 -13.65
N GLN A 152 12.06 13.97 -12.68
CA GLN A 152 12.39 13.60 -11.31
C GLN A 152 11.60 14.39 -10.27
N TRP A 153 11.27 13.69 -9.19
CA TRP A 153 10.64 14.23 -7.99
C TRP A 153 11.60 14.17 -6.82
N LYS A 154 11.80 15.30 -6.15
CA LYS A 154 12.31 15.30 -4.79
C LYS A 154 11.15 15.14 -3.83
N VAL A 155 11.11 14.02 -3.14
CA VAL A 155 10.09 13.76 -2.13
C VAL A 155 10.62 14.14 -0.77
N LYS A 156 9.95 15.12 -0.14
CA LYS A 156 10.17 15.47 1.26
C LYS A 156 9.39 14.49 2.12
N VAL A 157 10.11 13.69 2.90
CA VAL A 157 9.52 12.76 3.86
C VAL A 157 9.67 13.34 5.26
N THR A 158 8.56 13.47 5.97
CA THR A 158 8.52 13.87 7.37
C THR A 158 7.97 12.72 8.19
N ALA A 159 8.69 12.28 9.21
CA ALA A 159 8.24 11.27 10.15
C ALA A 159 7.98 11.90 11.52
N LYS A 160 6.91 11.48 12.20
CA LYS A 160 6.62 11.82 13.59
C LYS A 160 6.35 10.53 14.35
N LEU A 161 7.08 10.30 15.43
CA LEU A 161 6.90 9.14 16.30
C LEU A 161 6.38 9.62 17.66
N ARG A 162 5.36 8.93 18.19
CA ARG A 162 4.79 9.24 19.50
C ARG A 162 4.47 7.93 20.22
N GLY A 163 4.78 7.84 21.51
CA GLY A 163 4.30 6.73 22.34
C GLY A 163 2.83 6.88 22.70
N GLN A 164 2.18 5.78 23.06
CA GLN A 164 0.77 5.77 23.51
C GLN A 164 0.63 5.27 24.96
N GLY A 165 -0.37 5.81 25.67
CA GLY A 165 -0.67 5.42 27.06
C GLY A 165 0.54 5.47 27.97
N LEU A 166 0.72 4.41 28.76
CA LEU A 166 1.83 4.25 29.70
C LEU A 166 3.19 4.06 29.02
N ALA A 167 3.23 3.70 27.73
CA ALA A 167 4.48 3.62 26.97
C ALA A 167 5.02 5.00 26.58
N ARG A 168 4.21 6.07 26.67
CA ARG A 168 4.62 7.43 26.26
C ARG A 168 5.90 7.93 26.93
N PRO A 169 6.07 7.91 28.27
CA PRO A 169 7.32 8.34 28.90
C PRO A 169 8.51 7.47 28.48
N LEU A 170 8.33 6.15 28.41
CA LEU A 170 9.39 5.22 27.99
C LEU A 170 9.84 5.48 26.55
N VAL A 171 8.90 5.66 25.63
CA VAL A 171 9.18 5.99 24.23
C VAL A 171 9.84 7.35 24.12
N ALA A 172 9.42 8.36 24.90
CA ALA A 172 10.06 9.67 24.89
C ALA A 172 11.53 9.60 25.33
N ILE A 173 11.82 8.88 26.42
CA ILE A 173 13.18 8.66 26.91
C ILE A 173 14.00 7.88 25.87
N ALA A 174 13.45 6.77 25.35
CA ALA A 174 14.11 5.97 24.33
C ALA A 174 14.42 6.80 23.07
N LEU A 175 13.48 7.62 22.60
CA LEU A 175 13.69 8.52 21.47
C LEU A 175 14.72 9.61 21.77
N LEU A 176 14.80 10.11 22.99
CA LEU A 176 15.81 11.10 23.38
C LEU A 176 17.21 10.49 23.37
N VAL A 177 17.37 9.29 23.95
CA VAL A 177 18.65 8.56 24.03
C VAL A 177 19.08 8.05 22.66
N LEU A 178 18.14 7.50 21.88
CA LEU A 178 18.41 6.85 20.61
C LEU A 178 18.20 7.75 19.39
N ARG A 179 17.94 9.05 19.59
CA ARG A 179 17.57 9.98 18.50
C ARG A 179 18.48 9.89 17.29
N GLY A 180 19.80 9.98 17.52
CA GLY A 180 20.79 9.93 16.45
C GLY A 180 20.81 8.59 15.72
N ARG A 181 20.52 7.48 16.41
CA ARG A 181 20.43 6.15 15.80
C ARG A 181 19.16 6.01 14.97
N VAL A 182 18.03 6.47 15.50
CA VAL A 182 16.74 6.50 14.80
C VAL A 182 16.84 7.35 13.54
N ASP A 183 17.42 8.56 13.63
CA ASP A 183 17.60 9.45 12.48
C ASP A 183 18.48 8.79 11.41
N ARG A 184 19.62 8.18 11.80
CA ARG A 184 20.49 7.45 10.85
C ARG A 184 19.78 6.28 10.18
N GLN A 185 19.10 5.45 10.97
CA GLN A 185 18.36 4.30 10.44
C GLN A 185 17.23 4.75 9.52
N PHE A 186 16.52 5.82 9.87
CA PHE A 186 15.48 6.40 9.01
C PHE A 186 16.07 6.89 7.68
N VAL A 187 17.17 7.63 7.71
CA VAL A 187 17.86 8.08 6.48
C VAL A 187 18.35 6.89 5.66
N GLU A 188 18.90 5.85 6.29
CA GLU A 188 19.35 4.65 5.61
C GLU A 188 18.19 3.90 4.94
N THR A 189 17.06 3.76 5.64
CA THR A 189 15.83 3.18 5.08
C THR A 189 15.32 4.00 3.89
N LEU A 190 15.32 5.33 3.99
CA LEU A 190 14.95 6.18 2.86
C LEU A 190 15.91 6.01 1.68
N ARG A 191 17.22 5.91 1.92
CA ARG A 191 18.21 5.66 0.85
C ARG A 191 18.05 4.27 0.23
N LYS A 192 17.69 3.25 1.02
CA LYS A 192 17.37 1.91 0.52
C LYS A 192 16.11 1.94 -0.34
N ALA A 193 15.05 2.62 0.11
CA ALA A 193 13.83 2.81 -0.65
C ALA A 193 14.09 3.59 -1.96
N GLU A 194 14.94 4.61 -1.92
CA GLU A 194 15.36 5.38 -3.09
C GLU A 194 16.08 4.50 -4.13
N ARG A 195 17.06 3.69 -3.70
CA ARG A 195 17.77 2.77 -4.59
C ARG A 195 16.82 1.74 -5.18
N ARG A 196 16.02 1.09 -4.33
CA ARG A 196 15.03 0.10 -4.76
C ARG A 196 14.06 0.69 -5.78
N TRP A 197 13.61 1.93 -5.57
CA TRP A 197 12.77 2.63 -6.53
C TRP A 197 13.47 2.80 -7.89
N HIS A 198 14.71 3.28 -7.92
CA HIS A 198 15.46 3.46 -9.17
C HIS A 198 15.81 2.14 -9.86
N GLU A 199 15.96 1.06 -9.10
CA GLU A 199 16.21 -0.28 -9.62
C GLU A 199 14.94 -0.92 -10.19
N GLU A 200 13.81 -0.80 -9.50
CA GLU A 200 12.57 -1.52 -9.84
C GLU A 200 11.64 -0.71 -10.76
N ILE A 201 11.42 0.58 -10.49
CA ILE A 201 10.37 1.35 -11.16
C ILE A 201 10.70 1.69 -12.61
N PRO A 202 11.88 2.26 -12.97
CA PRO A 202 12.16 2.62 -14.34
C PRO A 202 12.06 1.45 -15.34
N PRO A 203 12.52 0.22 -15.03
CA PRO A 203 12.25 -0.93 -15.88
C PRO A 203 10.76 -1.23 -16.05
N LEU A 204 9.98 -1.17 -14.97
CA LEU A 204 8.52 -1.39 -15.01
C LEU A 204 7.82 -0.33 -15.88
N LEU A 205 8.27 0.93 -15.83
CA LEU A 205 7.69 2.02 -16.64
C LEU A 205 7.85 1.81 -18.15
N ARG A 206 8.84 1.01 -18.57
CA ARG A 206 9.07 0.67 -19.99
C ARG A 206 8.19 -0.47 -20.48
N ARG A 207 7.62 -1.24 -19.56
CA ARG A 207 6.75 -2.39 -19.87
C ARG A 207 5.31 -1.93 -20.01
N ASP A 208 4.56 -2.72 -20.76
CA ASP A 208 3.13 -2.49 -20.87
C ASP A 208 2.43 -2.83 -19.52
N PRO A 209 1.58 -1.94 -18.99
CA PRO A 209 0.87 -2.19 -17.74
C PRO A 209 0.03 -3.47 -17.73
N ASP A 210 -0.58 -3.86 -18.85
CA ASP A 210 -1.39 -5.08 -18.92
C ASP A 210 -0.50 -6.32 -18.80
N GLU A 211 0.68 -6.32 -19.43
CA GLU A 211 1.67 -7.40 -19.30
C GLU A 211 2.15 -7.57 -17.86
N LEU A 212 2.39 -6.46 -17.15
CA LEU A 212 2.83 -6.49 -15.75
C LEU A 212 1.77 -7.11 -14.83
N VAL A 213 0.51 -6.73 -15.04
CA VAL A 213 -0.58 -7.32 -14.26
C VAL A 213 -0.73 -8.80 -14.61
N GLN A 214 -0.67 -9.20 -15.89
CA GLN A 214 -0.71 -10.62 -16.27
C GLN A 214 0.41 -11.45 -15.64
N GLU A 215 1.64 -10.94 -15.63
CA GLU A 215 2.77 -11.63 -15.03
C GLU A 215 2.61 -11.78 -13.51
N ALA A 216 2.15 -10.74 -12.82
CA ALA A 216 1.89 -10.83 -11.38
C ALA A 216 0.86 -11.93 -11.08
N LEU A 217 -0.13 -12.08 -11.95
CA LEU A 217 -1.19 -13.07 -11.82
C LEU A 217 -0.75 -14.48 -12.19
N SER A 218 0.10 -14.64 -13.21
CA SER A 218 0.65 -15.94 -13.55
C SER A 218 1.54 -16.48 -12.45
N LYS A 219 2.39 -15.63 -11.85
CA LYS A 219 3.18 -15.98 -10.67
C LYS A 219 2.31 -16.40 -9.49
N TRP A 220 1.29 -15.61 -9.18
CA TRP A 220 0.35 -15.94 -8.10
C TRP A 220 -0.37 -17.29 -8.32
N ARG A 221 -0.68 -17.65 -9.57
CA ARG A 221 -1.25 -18.97 -9.89
C ARG A 221 -0.21 -20.09 -9.77
N ALA A 222 1.02 -19.85 -10.22
CA ALA A 222 2.09 -20.85 -10.20
C ALA A 222 2.52 -21.22 -8.78
N ASP A 223 2.54 -20.25 -7.85
CA ASP A 223 2.85 -20.50 -6.44
C ASP A 223 1.76 -21.31 -5.71
N ARG A 224 0.65 -21.64 -6.41
CA ARG A 224 -0.49 -22.40 -5.87
C ARG A 224 -0.82 -23.70 -6.61
N ALA A 225 -0.14 -24.00 -7.71
CA ALA A 225 -0.28 -25.25 -8.45
C ALA A 225 0.73 -26.29 -7.96
#